data_AF-A0A396J9E3-F1
#
_entry.id   AF-A0A396J9E3-F1
#
_cell.length_a   1.000
_cell.length_b   1.000
_cell.length_c   1.000
_cell.angle_alpha   90.00
_cell.angle_beta   90.00
_cell.angle_gamma   90.00
#
_symmetry.space_group_name_H-M   'P 1'
#
loop_
_entity.id
_entity.type
_entity.pdbx_description
1 polymer ?
#
loop_
_entity_poly.entity_id
_entity_poly.type
_entity_poly.pdbx_seq_one_letter_code
_entity_poly.pdbx_strand_id
1 'polypeptide(L)'
;MVIALDMDERFQHMVIIKVHSSLNGAIILYDCREFPTYNISPIYHNGLFYCLSMKGKLRVIEATREKINLKEIEGPQAPYNKHFNNFLLECDGNLLAVLESSFGKGVKVFKLDESTMTWMKVESLKNHMLFVGKACFSTVANIPGMENKIYFPRFYRQSVVFYSLDTNNYHTFKNDVVNFRHVKEHLNGCWIQPRWH
;
A
#
# COMPACT_ATOMS: atom_id res chain seq x y z
N MET A 1 -5.99 -3.36 -14.13
CA MET A 1 -7.11 -3.17 -13.18
C MET A 1 -8.38 -2.97 -13.97
N VAL A 2 -9.45 -3.72 -13.67
CA VAL A 2 -10.76 -3.54 -14.30
C VAL A 2 -11.70 -2.91 -13.27
N ILE A 3 -12.39 -1.83 -13.65
CA ILE A 3 -13.43 -1.23 -12.80
C ILE A 3 -14.79 -1.54 -13.44
N ALA A 4 -15.69 -2.10 -12.65
CA ALA A 4 -17.06 -2.38 -13.06
C ALA A 4 -18.04 -1.78 -12.05
N LEU A 5 -19.18 -1.30 -12.55
CA LEU A 5 -20.30 -0.93 -11.70
C LEU A 5 -21.18 -2.17 -11.51
N ASP A 6 -21.57 -2.45 -10.27
CA ASP A 6 -22.64 -3.41 -10.01
C ASP A 6 -23.97 -2.68 -10.20
N MET A 7 -24.86 -3.30 -10.99
CA MET A 7 -26.17 -2.75 -11.33
C MET A 7 -27.28 -3.30 -10.41
N ASP A 8 -26.94 -4.17 -9.44
CA ASP A 8 -27.89 -4.66 -8.45
C ASP A 8 -28.31 -3.52 -7.50
N GLU A 9 -29.62 -3.23 -7.47
CA GLU A 9 -30.21 -2.16 -6.67
C GLU A 9 -29.98 -2.29 -5.15
N ARG A 10 -29.62 -3.48 -4.65
CA ARG A 10 -29.29 -3.68 -3.23
C ARG A 10 -27.89 -3.16 -2.87
N PHE A 11 -27.03 -2.97 -3.87
CA PHE A 11 -25.66 -2.51 -3.72
C PHE A 11 -25.45 -1.08 -4.27
N GLN A 12 -26.51 -0.25 -4.26
CA GLN A 12 -26.57 1.14 -4.75
C GLN A 12 -25.47 2.12 -4.28
N HIS A 13 -24.61 1.71 -3.35
CA HIS A 13 -23.50 2.51 -2.81
C HIS A 13 -22.12 1.82 -2.95
N MET A 14 -22.04 0.70 -3.68
CA MET A 14 -20.80 -0.09 -3.81
C MET A 14 -20.38 -0.22 -5.27
N VAL A 15 -19.09 -0.02 -5.52
CA VAL A 15 -18.45 -0.24 -6.82
C VAL A 15 -17.50 -1.42 -6.71
N ILE A 16 -17.62 -2.39 -7.62
CA ILE A 16 -16.74 -3.56 -7.64
C ILE A 16 -15.54 -3.26 -8.55
N ILE A 17 -14.38 -3.06 -7.95
CA ILE A 17 -13.12 -3.06 -8.68
C ILE A 17 -12.71 -4.52 -8.89
N LYS A 18 -12.86 -5.04 -10.10
CA LYS A 18 -12.61 -6.44 -10.43
C LYS A 18 -11.18 -6.64 -10.97
N VAL A 19 -10.57 -7.74 -10.52
CA VAL A 19 -9.14 -8.04 -10.68
C VAL A 19 -8.89 -9.10 -11.79
N HIS A 20 -9.95 -9.77 -12.28
CA HIS A 20 -9.94 -10.68 -13.43
C HIS A 20 -11.27 -10.66 -14.21
N SER A 21 -11.23 -11.16 -15.46
CA SER A 21 -12.21 -11.02 -16.55
C SER A 21 -13.70 -11.14 -16.19
N SER A 22 -14.50 -10.50 -17.05
CA SER A 22 -15.95 -10.26 -16.98
C SER A 22 -16.76 -11.37 -16.29
N LEU A 23 -17.61 -10.95 -15.36
CA LEU A 23 -18.85 -11.69 -15.11
C LEU A 23 -19.82 -11.34 -16.24
N ASN A 24 -20.64 -12.29 -16.66
CA ASN A 24 -21.76 -11.98 -17.55
C ASN A 24 -22.63 -10.91 -16.87
N GLY A 25 -22.80 -9.76 -17.53
CA GLY A 25 -23.63 -8.65 -17.04
C GLY A 25 -22.87 -7.41 -16.51
N ALA A 26 -21.54 -7.45 -16.35
CA ALA A 26 -20.76 -6.29 -15.92
C ALA A 26 -20.25 -5.46 -17.11
N ILE A 27 -20.42 -4.13 -17.07
CA ILE A 27 -19.83 -3.20 -18.04
C ILE A 27 -18.38 -2.93 -17.64
N ILE A 28 -17.43 -3.31 -18.50
CA ILE A 28 -16.01 -3.00 -18.33
C ILE A 28 -15.77 -1.56 -18.78
N LEU A 29 -15.38 -0.69 -17.86
CA LEU A 29 -15.15 0.72 -18.18
C LEU A 29 -13.69 1.03 -18.49
N TYR A 30 -12.74 0.22 -18.02
CA TYR A 30 -11.31 0.53 -18.14
C TYR A 30 -10.41 -0.69 -17.92
N ASP A 31 -9.37 -0.87 -18.74
CA ASP A 31 -8.26 -1.80 -18.52
C ASP A 31 -6.93 -1.06 -18.70
N CYS A 32 -5.97 -1.28 -17.79
CA CYS A 32 -4.68 -0.60 -17.81
C CYS A 32 -3.55 -1.49 -17.31
N ARG A 33 -2.54 -1.63 -18.18
CA ARG A 33 -1.32 -2.42 -17.93
C ARG A 33 -0.39 -1.78 -16.90
N GLU A 34 -0.47 -0.47 -16.65
CA GLU A 34 0.37 0.21 -15.64
C GLU A 34 -0.07 -0.08 -14.19
N PHE A 35 -1.30 -0.55 -14.00
CA PHE A 35 -1.86 -0.92 -12.71
C PHE A 35 -2.27 -2.41 -12.72
N PRO A 36 -1.27 -3.33 -12.72
CA PRO A 36 -1.52 -4.76 -12.73
C PRO A 36 -2.23 -5.19 -11.45
N THR A 37 -3.17 -6.11 -11.59
CA THR A 37 -4.16 -6.44 -10.56
C THR A 37 -3.61 -7.30 -9.42
N TYR A 38 -2.44 -7.92 -9.59
CA TYR A 38 -1.83 -8.81 -8.60
C TYR A 38 -0.84 -8.09 -7.66
N ASN A 39 -0.64 -6.78 -7.80
CA ASN A 39 0.36 -6.05 -7.01
C ASN A 39 -0.04 -4.60 -6.66
N ILE A 40 -1.35 -4.32 -6.61
CA ILE A 40 -1.90 -3.03 -6.19
C ILE A 40 -2.70 -3.22 -4.89
N SER A 41 -2.49 -2.33 -3.94
CA SER A 41 -3.31 -2.23 -2.72
C SER A 41 -4.18 -0.98 -2.87
N PRO A 42 -5.39 -1.10 -3.44
CA PRO A 42 -6.32 0.03 -3.50
C PRO A 42 -6.76 0.39 -2.09
N ILE A 43 -6.94 1.69 -1.83
CA ILE A 43 -7.46 2.18 -0.55
C ILE A 43 -8.58 3.18 -0.78
N TYR A 44 -9.61 3.06 0.05
CA TYR A 44 -10.66 4.06 0.17
C TYR A 44 -10.29 5.06 1.26
N HIS A 45 -10.26 6.34 0.91
CA HIS A 45 -9.90 7.41 1.83
C HIS A 45 -10.65 8.69 1.43
N ASN A 46 -11.26 9.38 2.39
CA ASN A 46 -11.96 10.66 2.19
C ASN A 46 -12.94 10.67 0.99
N GLY A 47 -13.70 9.58 0.78
CA GLY A 47 -14.69 9.50 -0.29
C GLY A 47 -14.16 9.05 -1.65
N LEU A 48 -12.85 8.89 -1.80
CA LEU A 48 -12.18 8.55 -3.05
C LEU A 48 -11.44 7.22 -2.94
N PHE A 49 -11.23 6.56 -4.08
CA PHE A 49 -10.35 5.40 -4.15
C PHE A 49 -9.01 5.79 -4.76
N TYR A 50 -7.95 5.28 -4.16
CA TYR A 50 -6.59 5.54 -4.58
C TYR A 50 -5.87 4.23 -4.89
N CYS A 51 -5.17 4.21 -6.01
CA CYS A 51 -4.33 3.09 -6.43
C CYS A 51 -2.92 3.58 -6.74
N LEU A 52 -1.91 2.91 -6.20
CA LEU A 52 -0.51 3.19 -6.50
C LEU A 52 0.04 2.16 -7.48
N SER A 53 0.56 2.62 -8.62
CA SER A 53 1.15 1.73 -9.64
C SER A 53 2.53 1.23 -9.22
N MET A 54 3.04 0.20 -9.91
CA MET A 54 4.43 -0.24 -9.76
C MET A 54 5.45 0.83 -10.19
N LYS A 55 5.05 1.79 -11.04
CA LYS A 55 5.90 2.92 -11.44
C LYS A 55 5.82 4.10 -10.47
N GLY A 56 5.05 3.98 -9.37
CA GLY A 56 4.89 5.03 -8.37
C GLY A 56 3.80 6.04 -8.70
N LYS A 57 3.21 6.05 -9.90
CA LYS A 57 2.05 6.92 -10.23
C LYS A 57 0.84 6.60 -9.37
N LEU A 58 0.11 7.63 -8.97
CA LEU A 58 -1.14 7.49 -8.22
C LEU A 58 -2.33 7.70 -9.17
N ARG A 59 -3.30 6.79 -9.08
CA ARG A 59 -4.60 6.96 -9.71
C ARG A 59 -5.63 7.25 -8.63
N VAL A 60 -6.35 8.35 -8.82
CA VAL A 60 -7.50 8.75 -8.04
C VAL A 60 -8.76 8.38 -8.82
N ILE A 61 -9.66 7.67 -8.17
CA ILE A 61 -10.90 7.18 -8.74
C ILE A 61 -12.03 7.80 -7.93
N GLU A 62 -12.78 8.67 -8.58
CA GLU A 62 -14.04 9.21 -8.06
C GLU A 62 -15.17 8.48 -8.76
N ALA A 63 -15.87 7.62 -8.02
CA ALA A 63 -17.01 6.91 -8.55
C ALA A 63 -18.30 7.51 -8.00
N THR A 64 -19.18 7.93 -8.91
CA THR A 64 -20.57 8.27 -8.61
C THR A 64 -21.48 7.19 -9.18
N ARG A 65 -22.80 7.32 -8.96
CA ARG A 65 -23.80 6.40 -9.52
C ARG A 65 -23.77 6.34 -11.04
N GLU A 66 -23.44 7.45 -11.70
CA GLU A 66 -23.61 7.61 -13.15
C GLU A 66 -22.27 7.58 -13.89
N LYS A 67 -21.17 7.94 -13.22
CA LYS A 67 -19.86 8.01 -13.87
C LYS A 67 -18.72 7.60 -12.95
N ILE A 68 -17.64 7.17 -13.57
CA ILE A 68 -16.35 7.00 -12.92
C ILE A 68 -15.39 8.01 -13.52
N ASN A 69 -14.85 8.90 -12.70
CA ASN A 69 -13.77 9.79 -13.09
C ASN A 69 -12.44 9.18 -12.64
N LEU A 70 -11.48 9.18 -13.56
CA LEU A 70 -10.12 8.71 -13.31
C LEU A 70 -9.18 9.90 -13.48
N LYS A 71 -8.38 10.17 -12.47
CA LYS A 71 -7.30 11.15 -12.54
C LYS A 71 -5.99 10.42 -12.23
N GLU A 72 -5.04 10.52 -13.14
CA GLU A 72 -3.66 10.12 -12.87
C GLU A 72 -2.90 11.35 -12.40
N ILE A 73 -2.23 11.23 -11.26
CA ILE A 73 -1.30 12.23 -10.77
C ILE A 73 0.08 11.61 -10.63
N GLU A 74 1.09 12.48 -10.63
CA GLU A 74 2.46 12.03 -10.44
C GLU A 74 2.64 11.37 -9.08
N GLY A 75 3.52 10.37 -9.08
CA GLY A 75 3.92 9.67 -7.89
C GLY A 75 4.80 10.49 -6.97
N PRO A 76 5.14 9.97 -5.79
CA PRO A 76 6.22 10.55 -5.01
C PRO A 76 7.51 10.55 -5.82
N GLN A 77 8.19 11.70 -5.93
CA GLN A 77 9.48 11.78 -6.63
C GLN A 77 10.51 10.93 -5.87
N ALA A 78 10.70 9.69 -6.32
CA ALA A 78 11.76 8.80 -5.87
C ALA A 78 12.82 8.68 -6.97
N PRO A 79 14.12 8.54 -6.60
CA PRO A 79 15.18 8.38 -7.58
C PRO A 79 14.88 7.18 -8.47
N TYR A 80 14.98 7.43 -9.78
CA TYR A 80 14.59 6.56 -10.89
C TYR A 80 15.18 5.15 -10.74
N ASN A 81 14.50 4.29 -10.01
CA ASN A 81 14.82 2.88 -9.88
C ASN A 81 13.52 2.10 -9.93
N LYS A 82 13.53 0.99 -10.68
CA LYS A 82 12.38 0.10 -10.85
C LYS A 82 11.93 -0.37 -9.47
N HIS A 83 10.83 0.20 -8.97
CA HIS A 83 10.24 -0.15 -7.69
C HIS A 83 9.58 -1.52 -7.80
N PHE A 84 9.93 -2.44 -6.92
CA PHE A 84 9.38 -3.80 -6.96
C PHE A 84 8.14 -3.92 -6.08
N ASN A 85 7.99 -3.10 -5.03
CA ASN A 85 6.79 -3.06 -4.19
C ASN A 85 6.45 -1.63 -3.77
N ASN A 86 5.21 -1.23 -4.03
CA ASN A 86 4.66 0.06 -3.61
C ASN A 86 3.38 -0.22 -2.84
N PHE A 87 3.26 0.35 -1.65
CA PHE A 87 2.09 0.19 -0.79
C PHE A 87 1.45 1.53 -0.54
N LEU A 88 0.13 1.51 -0.38
CA LEU A 88 -0.67 2.67 -0.04
C LEU A 88 -1.52 2.31 1.16
N LEU A 89 -1.52 3.15 2.18
CA LEU A 89 -2.29 2.92 3.40
C LEU A 89 -2.66 4.24 4.08
N GLU A 90 -3.63 4.18 4.98
CA GLU A 90 -4.02 5.29 5.85
C GLU A 90 -3.27 5.19 7.19
N CYS A 91 -2.83 6.34 7.70
CA CYS A 91 -2.23 6.50 9.01
C CYS A 91 -2.56 7.87 9.61
N ASP A 92 -3.26 7.85 10.74
CA ASP A 92 -3.66 9.04 11.51
C ASP A 92 -4.41 10.09 10.66
N GLY A 93 -5.35 9.62 9.85
CA GLY A 93 -6.13 10.41 8.91
C GLY A 93 -5.38 10.81 7.63
N ASN A 94 -4.15 10.33 7.42
CA ASN A 94 -3.34 10.71 6.26
C ASN A 94 -3.08 9.53 5.33
N LEU A 95 -3.10 9.79 4.03
CA LEU A 95 -2.71 8.82 3.02
C LEU A 95 -1.18 8.75 2.87
N LEU A 96 -0.59 7.57 3.13
CA LEU A 96 0.84 7.31 3.03
C LEU A 96 1.16 6.32 1.90
N ALA A 97 2.19 6.64 1.11
CA ALA A 97 2.83 5.73 0.17
C ALA A 97 4.14 5.20 0.75
N VAL A 98 4.32 3.88 0.78
CA VAL A 98 5.56 3.21 1.14
C VAL A 98 6.18 2.63 -0.13
N LEU A 99 7.31 3.19 -0.55
CA LEU A 99 8.04 2.76 -1.74
C LEU A 99 9.26 1.95 -1.34
N GLU A 100 9.25 0.66 -1.68
CA GLU A 100 10.42 -0.18 -1.52
C GLU A 100 11.30 -0.08 -2.77
N SER A 101 12.59 0.18 -2.56
CA SER A 101 13.60 0.04 -3.62
C SER A 101 13.80 -1.45 -3.96
N SER A 102 14.80 -1.78 -4.80
CA SER A 102 15.14 -3.19 -5.03
C SER A 102 15.31 -3.91 -3.69
N PHE A 103 14.85 -5.16 -3.63
CA PHE A 103 14.77 -5.98 -2.41
C PHE A 103 15.99 -5.80 -1.49
N GLY A 104 15.74 -5.27 -0.29
CA GLY A 104 16.77 -5.03 0.73
C GLY A 104 17.62 -3.76 0.60
N LYS A 105 17.38 -2.89 -0.40
CA LYS A 105 18.17 -1.66 -0.59
C LYS A 105 17.68 -0.44 0.20
N GLY A 106 16.39 -0.38 0.51
CA GLY A 106 15.83 0.72 1.30
C GLY A 106 14.35 0.95 1.04
N VAL A 107 13.75 1.73 1.94
CA VAL A 107 12.32 2.08 1.92
C VAL A 107 12.21 3.59 2.05
N LYS A 108 11.26 4.19 1.32
CA LYS A 108 10.89 5.60 1.49
C LYS A 108 9.40 5.70 1.76
N VAL A 109 9.04 6.61 2.65
CA VAL A 109 7.64 6.89 3.00
C VAL A 109 7.30 8.32 2.57
N PHE A 110 6.13 8.48 1.98
CA PHE A 110 5.61 9.77 1.55
C PHE A 110 4.17 9.94 2.01
N LYS A 111 3.81 11.15 2.42
CA LYS A 111 2.43 11.56 2.70
C LYS A 111 1.89 12.33 1.49
N LEU A 112 0.65 12.03 1.09
CA LEU A 112 -0.06 12.85 0.11
C LEU A 112 -0.65 14.08 0.81
N ASP A 113 -0.35 15.27 0.30
CA ASP A 113 -1.16 16.46 0.53
C ASP A 113 -2.33 16.41 -0.45
N GLU A 114 -3.52 16.05 0.04
CA GLU A 114 -4.71 15.93 -0.80
C GLU A 114 -5.22 17.28 -1.34
N SER A 115 -4.84 18.40 -0.71
CA SER A 115 -5.27 19.74 -1.16
C SER A 115 -4.53 20.18 -2.42
N THR A 116 -3.23 19.89 -2.50
CA THR A 116 -2.37 20.22 -3.64
C THR A 116 -2.13 19.02 -4.56
N MET A 117 -2.49 17.81 -4.12
CA MET A 117 -2.17 16.53 -4.77
C MET A 117 -0.66 16.35 -4.97
N THR A 118 0.14 16.74 -3.97
CA THR A 118 1.61 16.61 -3.97
C THR A 118 2.13 15.73 -2.84
N TRP A 119 3.35 15.21 -2.98
CA TRP A 119 3.92 14.26 -2.02
C TRP A 119 4.99 14.91 -1.14
N MET A 120 4.92 14.64 0.16
CA MET A 120 5.90 15.07 1.16
C MET A 120 6.62 13.86 1.73
N LYS A 121 7.96 13.88 1.78
CA LYS A 121 8.74 12.80 2.40
C LYS A 121 8.47 12.75 3.91
N VAL A 122 8.28 11.55 4.43
CA VAL A 122 8.11 11.28 5.87
C VAL A 122 9.40 10.67 6.40
N GLU A 123 10.05 11.36 7.34
CA GLU A 123 11.27 10.88 8.00
C GLU A 123 10.98 10.08 9.28
N SER A 124 9.79 10.26 9.87
CA SER A 124 9.38 9.52 11.07
C SER A 124 7.87 9.32 11.12
N LEU A 125 7.46 8.13 11.54
CA LEU A 125 6.08 7.75 11.84
C LEU A 125 5.68 8.09 13.29
N LYS A 126 6.58 8.73 14.05
CA LYS A 126 6.40 9.00 15.48
C LYS A 126 6.12 7.69 16.22
N ASN A 127 5.02 7.63 16.97
CA ASN A 127 4.55 6.47 17.72
C ASN A 127 3.81 5.43 16.87
N HIS A 128 3.70 5.60 15.55
CA HIS A 128 3.02 4.64 14.69
C HIS A 128 3.96 3.56 14.16
N MET A 129 3.37 2.42 13.81
CA MET A 129 3.99 1.35 13.04
C MET A 129 3.12 0.99 11.84
N LEU A 130 3.75 0.64 10.73
CA LEU A 130 3.08 0.28 9.49
C LEU A 130 3.24 -1.21 9.21
N PHE A 131 2.17 -1.86 8.80
CA PHE A 131 2.18 -3.23 8.27
C PHE A 131 1.86 -3.16 6.79
N VAL A 132 2.80 -3.63 5.96
CA VAL A 132 2.67 -3.59 4.50
C VAL A 132 2.67 -5.00 3.92
N GLY A 133 1.94 -5.22 2.84
CA GLY A 133 1.75 -6.54 2.22
C GLY A 133 0.51 -6.55 1.33
N LYS A 134 -0.23 -7.67 1.32
CA LYS A 134 -1.52 -7.73 0.60
C LYS A 134 -2.58 -6.81 1.21
N ALA A 135 -2.72 -6.86 2.54
CA ALA A 135 -3.40 -5.81 3.29
C ALA A 135 -2.36 -4.91 3.94
N CYS A 136 -2.63 -3.61 3.90
CA CYS A 136 -1.80 -2.60 4.53
C CYS A 136 -2.63 -1.87 5.58
N PHE A 137 -2.04 -1.62 6.74
CA PHE A 137 -2.66 -0.83 7.80
C PHE A 137 -1.59 -0.23 8.72
N SER A 138 -1.99 0.77 9.49
CA SER A 138 -1.18 1.38 10.53
C SER A 138 -1.81 1.15 11.90
N THR A 139 -1.00 1.26 12.95
CA THR A 139 -1.48 1.30 14.34
C THR A 139 -0.46 2.03 15.21
N VAL A 140 -0.91 2.55 16.34
CA VAL A 140 -0.02 3.07 17.38
C VAL A 140 0.73 1.92 18.03
N ALA A 141 2.04 2.08 18.22
CA ALA A 141 2.86 1.14 18.95
C ALA A 141 2.50 1.17 20.44
N ASN A 142 2.13 0.02 20.98
CA ASN A 142 1.83 -0.18 22.39
C ASN A 142 3.02 -0.79 23.17
N ILE A 143 4.03 -1.28 22.47
CA ILE A 143 5.26 -1.85 23.03
C ILE A 143 6.42 -0.93 22.65
N PRO A 144 7.20 -0.43 23.63
CA PRO A 144 8.36 0.40 23.37
C PRO A 144 9.35 -0.28 22.42
N GLY A 145 9.85 0.47 21.44
CA GLY A 145 10.75 -0.03 20.42
C GLY A 145 10.05 -0.69 19.23
N MET A 146 8.72 -0.65 19.13
CA MET A 146 7.98 -1.07 17.92
C MET A 146 7.58 0.11 17.02
N GLU A 147 7.57 1.32 17.57
CA GLU A 147 7.30 2.56 16.85
C GLU A 147 8.34 2.84 15.76
N ASN A 148 7.97 3.70 14.82
CA ASN A 148 8.82 4.16 13.72
C ASN A 148 9.38 3.04 12.82
N LYS A 149 8.58 1.96 12.65
CA LYS A 149 8.95 0.75 11.90
C LYS A 149 7.89 0.36 10.88
N ILE A 150 8.36 -0.30 9.82
CA ILE A 150 7.56 -0.82 8.72
C ILE A 150 7.78 -2.33 8.64
N TYR A 151 6.73 -3.11 8.84
CA TYR A 151 6.75 -4.56 8.92
C TYR A 151 6.34 -5.19 7.60
N PHE A 152 7.18 -6.11 7.10
CA PHE A 152 6.95 -6.84 5.86
C PHE A 152 6.65 -8.32 6.18
N PRO A 153 5.83 -9.04 5.38
CA PRO A 153 5.54 -10.47 5.56
C PRO A 153 6.74 -11.34 5.15
N ARG A 154 7.89 -11.02 5.74
CA ARG A 154 9.21 -11.54 5.44
C ARG A 154 9.88 -11.99 6.71
N PHE A 155 10.58 -13.11 6.61
CA PHE A 155 11.25 -13.74 7.73
C PHE A 155 12.70 -13.98 7.39
N TYR A 156 13.57 -13.56 8.29
CA TYR A 156 14.96 -14.00 8.31
C TYR A 156 15.10 -15.01 9.43
N ARG A 157 15.42 -16.26 9.08
CA ARG A 157 15.34 -17.41 9.99
C ARG A 157 13.92 -17.59 10.52
N GLN A 158 13.67 -17.26 11.79
CA GLN A 158 12.37 -17.36 12.47
C GLN A 158 11.88 -15.99 12.97
N SER A 159 12.51 -14.90 12.54
CA SER A 159 12.19 -13.55 13.00
C SER A 159 11.59 -12.73 11.86
N VAL A 160 10.55 -11.96 12.16
CA VAL A 160 9.97 -10.98 11.24
C VAL A 160 11.03 -9.93 10.90
N VAL A 161 11.09 -9.58 9.62
CA VAL A 161 11.92 -8.49 9.11
C VAL A 161 11.10 -7.19 9.10
N PHE A 162 11.69 -6.13 9.62
CA PHE A 162 11.13 -4.78 9.55
C PHE A 162 12.17 -3.79 9.07
N TYR A 163 11.71 -2.68 8.50
CA TYR A 163 12.55 -1.51 8.21
C TYR A 163 12.36 -0.47 9.32
N SER A 164 13.45 0.03 9.89
CA SER A 164 13.43 1.11 10.88
C SER A 164 13.79 2.42 10.21
N LEU A 165 12.93 3.44 10.34
CA LEU A 165 13.23 4.77 9.81
C LEU A 165 14.33 5.47 10.61
N ASP A 166 14.49 5.14 11.90
CA ASP A 166 15.59 5.69 12.73
C ASP A 166 16.97 5.31 12.19
N THR A 167 17.10 4.06 11.73
CA THR A 167 18.39 3.50 11.25
C THR A 167 18.50 3.48 9.73
N ASN A 168 17.41 3.78 9.02
CA ASN A 168 17.28 3.63 7.57
C ASN A 168 17.72 2.24 7.05
N ASN A 169 17.48 1.18 7.83
CA ASN A 169 17.90 -0.18 7.48
C ASN A 169 16.89 -1.24 7.94
N TYR A 170 17.07 -2.45 7.42
CA TYR A 170 16.29 -3.62 7.79
C TYR A 170 16.90 -4.35 8.98
N HIS A 171 16.04 -4.78 9.88
CA HIS A 171 16.40 -5.47 11.11
C HIS A 171 15.47 -6.63 11.39
N THR A 172 15.90 -7.46 12.33
CA THR A 172 15.01 -8.32 13.11
C THR A 172 15.15 -7.98 14.58
N PHE A 173 14.18 -8.36 15.41
CA PHE A 173 14.28 -8.18 16.86
C PHE A 173 15.39 -9.03 17.52
N LYS A 174 16.06 -9.92 16.78
CA LYS A 174 17.24 -10.65 17.26
C LYS A 174 18.56 -9.90 17.03
N ASN A 175 18.50 -8.66 16.52
CA ASN A 175 19.66 -7.83 16.16
C ASN A 175 20.61 -8.51 15.15
N ASP A 176 20.06 -9.39 14.30
CA ASP A 176 20.80 -9.99 13.20
C ASP A 176 21.00 -8.98 12.07
N VAL A 177 22.20 -8.94 11.48
CA VAL A 177 22.41 -8.29 10.17
C VAL A 177 21.62 -9.06 9.12
N VAL A 178 20.59 -8.43 8.55
CA VAL A 178 19.66 -9.10 7.63
C VAL A 178 20.35 -9.38 6.30
N ASN A 179 20.73 -10.65 6.08
CA ASN A 179 21.18 -11.11 4.77
C ASN A 179 19.98 -11.48 3.91
N PHE A 180 19.64 -10.58 2.98
CA PHE A 180 18.50 -10.72 2.07
C PHE A 180 18.53 -11.96 1.17
N ARG A 181 19.68 -12.63 0.99
CA ARG A 181 19.75 -13.93 0.29
C ARG A 181 19.05 -15.06 1.04
N HIS A 182 18.84 -14.92 2.35
CA HIS A 182 18.17 -15.93 3.19
C HIS A 182 16.84 -15.42 3.76
N VAL A 183 16.36 -14.27 3.30
CA VAL A 183 15.02 -13.78 3.64
C VAL A 183 13.99 -14.57 2.84
N LYS A 184 12.98 -15.10 3.53
CA LYS A 184 11.82 -15.75 2.92
C LYS A 184 10.63 -14.81 2.96
N GLU A 185 10.01 -14.56 1.81
CA GLU A 185 8.79 -13.77 1.69
C GLU A 185 7.58 -14.68 1.52
N HIS A 186 6.54 -14.48 2.33
CA HIS A 186 5.27 -15.18 2.15
C HIS A 186 4.42 -14.42 1.13
N LEU A 187 4.61 -14.71 -0.15
CA LEU A 187 3.90 -14.05 -1.26
C LEU A 187 2.36 -14.15 -1.18
N ASN A 188 1.84 -15.11 -0.40
CA ASN A 188 0.40 -15.28 -0.14
C ASN A 188 -0.01 -15.02 1.32
N GLY A 189 0.90 -14.50 2.14
CA GLY A 189 0.60 -14.10 3.51
C GLY A 189 -0.08 -12.73 3.58
N CYS A 190 -0.85 -12.51 4.65
CA CYS A 190 -1.47 -11.23 4.96
C CYS A 190 -1.31 -10.95 6.45
N TRP A 191 -1.20 -9.68 6.82
CA TRP A 191 -1.20 -9.25 8.21
C TRP A 191 -2.62 -9.26 8.77
N ILE A 192 -2.76 -9.71 10.02
CA ILE A 192 -4.03 -9.69 10.75
C ILE A 192 -3.75 -9.03 12.09
N GLN A 193 -4.50 -7.97 12.40
CA GLN A 193 -4.51 -7.39 13.74
C GLN A 193 -5.67 -8.03 14.53
N PRO A 194 -5.38 -8.88 15.54
CA PRO A 194 -6.43 -9.45 16.37
C PRO A 194 -7.10 -8.33 17.19
N ARG A 195 -8.44 -8.35 17.24
CA ARG A 195 -9.20 -7.57 18.22
C ARG A 195 -9.36 -8.43 19.45
N TRP A 196 -8.76 -8.02 20.55
CA TRP A 196 -9.02 -8.63 21.85
C TRP A 196 -10.28 -7.96 22.40
N HIS A 197 -11.35 -8.75 22.55
CA HIS A 197 -12.59 -8.35 23.19
C HIS A 197 -12.47 -8.51 24.71
#